data_AF-X1UL25-F1
#
_entry.id   AF-X1UL25-F1
#
_cell.length_a   1.000
_cell.length_b   1.000
_cell.length_c   1.000
_cell.angle_alpha   90.00
_cell.angle_beta   90.00
_cell.angle_gamma   90.00
#
_symmetry.space_group_name_H-M   'P 1'
#
loop_
_entity.id
_entity.type
_entity.pdbx_description
1 polymer ?
#
loop_
_entity_poly.entity_id
_entity_poly.type
_entity_poly.pdbx_seq_one_letter_code
_entity_poly.pdbx_strand_id
1 'polypeptide(L)'
;GRTNWIELKDELEADSFEWNGKTVEDGRYEVRITASDERSNTTTTKLTGSRVSEAVVVDNTAPVIKTVPIEKDKKTVTLKLQVSDEFSAIGKVHYTVDSNAEWIGALPDDLVYDTTDEDFTIVIEELEVGEHIIAVRVSDDVGNTTYKTFEVNVTGS
;
A
#
# COMPACT_ATOMS: atom_id res chain seq x y z
N GLY A 1 15.42 0.65 -21.16
CA GLY A 1 15.79 0.20 -19.80
C GLY A 1 17.12 0.81 -19.43
N ARG A 2 17.32 1.15 -18.15
CA ARG A 2 18.63 1.60 -17.65
C ARG A 2 19.64 0.46 -17.87
N THR A 3 20.74 0.74 -18.57
CA THR A 3 21.77 -0.28 -18.87
C THR A 3 22.77 -0.48 -17.74
N ASN A 4 22.75 0.38 -16.72
CA ASN A 4 23.72 0.38 -15.63
C ASN A 4 23.08 -0.13 -14.34
N TRP A 5 23.72 -1.13 -13.74
CA TRP A 5 23.40 -1.63 -12.41
C TRP A 5 23.95 -0.69 -11.34
N ILE A 6 23.16 -0.43 -10.30
CA ILE A 6 23.61 0.31 -9.12
C ILE A 6 24.10 -0.73 -8.10
N GLU A 7 25.34 -0.57 -7.64
CA GLU A 7 25.90 -1.45 -6.61
C GLU A 7 25.27 -1.12 -5.25
N LEU A 8 24.68 -2.12 -4.61
CA LEU A 8 24.15 -2.00 -3.24
C LEU A 8 25.20 -2.36 -2.19
N LYS A 9 26.01 -3.39 -2.47
CA LYS A 9 27.04 -3.91 -1.57
C LYS A 9 28.05 -4.74 -2.36
N ASP A 10 29.32 -4.61 -2.00
CA ASP A 10 30.41 -5.48 -2.46
C ASP A 10 31.11 -6.15 -1.26
N GLU A 11 31.89 -7.20 -1.55
CA GLU A 11 32.70 -7.98 -0.61
C GLU A 11 31.90 -8.54 0.58
N LEU A 12 30.65 -8.97 0.33
CA LEU A 12 29.79 -9.55 1.35
C LEU A 12 30.25 -10.97 1.72
N GLU A 13 30.52 -11.20 3.02
CA GLU A 13 30.79 -12.55 3.56
C GLU A 13 29.53 -13.24 4.10
N ALA A 14 28.52 -12.47 4.44
CA ALA A 14 27.25 -12.99 4.93
C ALA A 14 26.51 -13.74 3.82
N ASP A 15 25.78 -14.76 4.23
CA ASP A 15 24.88 -15.57 3.41
C ASP A 15 23.57 -14.84 3.05
N SER A 16 23.31 -13.68 3.66
CA SER A 16 22.14 -12.85 3.42
C SER A 16 22.49 -11.36 3.36
N PHE A 17 21.67 -10.61 2.62
CA PHE A 17 21.75 -9.16 2.51
C PHE A 17 20.33 -8.58 2.59
N GLU A 18 20.13 -7.61 3.47
CA GLU A 18 18.86 -6.88 3.57
C GLU A 18 19.00 -5.54 2.84
N TRP A 19 18.12 -5.31 1.87
CA TRP A 19 18.06 -4.04 1.15
C TRP A 19 16.94 -3.18 1.73
N ASN A 20 17.28 -1.97 2.18
CA ASN A 20 16.30 -0.99 2.62
C ASN A 20 15.61 -0.33 1.40
N GLY A 21 14.40 -0.78 1.08
CA GLY A 21 13.57 -0.26 -0.03
C GLY A 21 13.18 1.23 0.09
N LYS A 22 13.26 1.83 1.28
CA LYS A 22 13.00 3.28 1.48
C LYS A 22 14.10 4.18 0.90
N THR A 23 15.18 3.59 0.38
CA THR A 23 16.30 4.32 -0.25
C THR A 23 16.15 4.52 -1.75
N VAL A 24 15.06 4.01 -2.34
CA VAL A 24 14.75 4.16 -3.76
C VAL A 24 13.30 4.63 -3.94
N GLU A 25 13.01 5.14 -5.14
CA GLU A 25 11.64 5.48 -5.53
C GLU A 25 10.80 4.21 -5.73
N ASP A 26 9.49 4.38 -5.71
CA ASP A 26 8.57 3.30 -5.99
C ASP A 26 8.74 2.80 -7.43
N GLY A 27 8.61 1.50 -7.62
CA GLY A 27 8.82 0.90 -8.92
C GLY A 27 9.15 -0.58 -8.90
N ARG A 28 9.44 -1.09 -10.10
CA ARG A 28 9.83 -2.48 -10.32
C ARG A 28 11.35 -2.56 -10.47
N TYR A 29 11.98 -3.35 -9.63
CA TYR A 29 13.42 -3.52 -9.55
C TYR A 29 13.82 -4.97 -9.77
N GLU A 30 14.99 -5.20 -10.35
CA GLU A 30 15.63 -6.51 -10.38
C GLU A 30 16.87 -6.47 -9.49
N VAL A 31 17.17 -7.57 -8.81
CA VAL A 31 18.37 -7.72 -7.99
C VAL A 31 19.31 -8.69 -8.68
N ARG A 32 20.54 -8.24 -8.93
CA ARG A 32 21.61 -9.09 -9.48
C ARG A 32 22.63 -9.41 -8.40
N ILE A 33 22.83 -10.69 -8.17
CA ILE A 33 23.87 -11.21 -7.27
C ILE A 33 25.01 -11.74 -8.13
N THR A 34 26.25 -11.36 -7.79
CA THR A 34 27.47 -11.91 -8.39
C THR A 34 28.32 -12.52 -7.28
N ALA A 35 28.65 -13.80 -7.40
CA ALA A 35 29.52 -14.50 -6.47
C ALA A 35 30.87 -14.79 -7.14
N SER A 36 31.95 -14.77 -6.35
CA SER A 36 33.33 -15.02 -6.78
C SER A 36 33.96 -16.09 -5.90
N ASP A 37 34.73 -17.00 -6.50
CA ASP A 37 35.51 -18.02 -5.78
C ASP A 37 36.96 -17.58 -5.51
N GLU A 38 37.25 -16.28 -5.64
CA GLU A 38 38.62 -15.74 -5.63
C GLU A 38 39.36 -15.94 -4.31
N ARG A 39 38.64 -16.08 -3.19
CA ARG A 39 39.27 -16.35 -1.88
C ARG A 39 40.00 -17.69 -1.84
N SER A 40 39.64 -18.62 -2.73
CA SER A 40 40.24 -19.94 -2.82
C SER A 40 41.04 -20.15 -4.11
N ASN A 41 41.14 -19.13 -4.96
CA ASN A 41 41.73 -19.23 -6.30
C ASN A 41 42.77 -18.15 -6.58
N THR A 42 43.61 -18.40 -7.58
CA THR A 42 44.59 -17.41 -8.05
C THR A 42 43.90 -16.34 -8.91
N THR A 43 44.59 -15.21 -9.13
CA THR A 43 44.12 -14.16 -10.04
C THR A 43 43.85 -14.66 -11.46
N THR A 44 44.49 -15.75 -11.89
CA THR A 44 44.31 -16.38 -13.20
C THR A 44 43.25 -17.48 -13.25
N THR A 45 42.80 -17.99 -12.09
CA THR A 45 41.86 -19.13 -12.01
C THR A 45 40.53 -18.78 -11.37
N LYS A 46 40.37 -17.57 -10.82
CA LYS A 46 39.10 -17.15 -10.23
C LYS A 46 37.97 -17.12 -11.25
N LEU A 47 36.78 -17.49 -10.81
CA LEU A 47 35.55 -17.52 -11.55
C LEU A 47 34.49 -16.70 -10.84
N THR A 48 33.60 -16.12 -11.64
CA THR A 48 32.42 -15.42 -11.14
C THR A 48 31.16 -16.01 -11.76
N GLY A 49 30.12 -16.17 -10.95
CA GLY A 49 28.78 -16.51 -11.39
C GLY A 49 27.80 -15.40 -11.03
N SER A 50 26.83 -15.12 -11.90
CA SER A 50 25.79 -14.12 -11.60
C SER A 50 24.39 -14.68 -11.81
N ARG A 51 23.43 -14.18 -11.01
CA ARG A 51 22.01 -14.48 -11.13
C ARG A 51 21.20 -13.20 -10.94
N VAL A 52 20.18 -13.02 -11.76
CA VAL A 52 19.20 -11.94 -11.65
C VAL A 52 17.91 -12.53 -11.06
N SER A 53 17.28 -11.82 -10.12
CA SER A 53 15.98 -12.19 -9.55
C SER A 53 14.85 -11.97 -10.57
N GLU A 54 13.65 -12.42 -10.23
CA GLU A 54 12.45 -11.83 -10.82
C GLU A 54 12.29 -10.36 -10.37
N ALA A 55 11.40 -9.62 -11.04
CA ALA A 55 11.12 -8.25 -10.65
C ALA A 55 10.45 -8.20 -9.27
N VAL A 56 10.99 -7.36 -8.39
CA VAL A 56 10.45 -7.05 -7.07
C VAL A 56 9.81 -5.66 -7.15
N VAL A 57 8.63 -5.52 -6.57
CA VAL A 57 7.97 -4.22 -6.41
C VAL A 57 8.47 -3.59 -5.12
N VAL A 58 8.96 -2.36 -5.22
CA VAL A 58 9.17 -1.49 -4.06
C VAL A 58 8.05 -0.45 -4.09
N ASP A 59 7.30 -0.38 -3.01
CA ASP A 59 6.20 0.57 -2.87
C ASP A 59 6.20 1.18 -1.46
N ASN A 60 6.42 2.48 -1.42
CA ASN A 60 6.49 3.29 -0.22
C ASN A 60 5.36 4.32 -0.15
N THR A 61 4.48 4.36 -1.14
CA THR A 61 3.39 5.34 -1.24
C THR A 61 2.11 4.74 -0.67
N ALA A 62 1.37 5.55 0.07
CA ALA A 62 0.08 5.13 0.61
C ALA A 62 -1.05 5.35 -0.41
N PRO A 63 -2.10 4.52 -0.39
CA PRO A 63 -3.23 4.67 -1.30
C PRO A 63 -3.88 6.05 -1.21
N VAL A 64 -4.42 6.51 -2.34
CA VAL A 64 -5.14 7.78 -2.46
C VAL A 64 -6.64 7.55 -2.43
N ILE A 65 -7.34 8.26 -1.54
CA ILE A 65 -8.80 8.25 -1.46
C ILE A 65 -9.37 9.39 -2.31
N LYS A 66 -9.87 9.07 -3.50
CA LYS A 66 -10.68 9.93 -4.35
C LYS A 66 -12.12 9.90 -3.84
N THR A 67 -12.65 11.06 -3.50
CA THR A 67 -13.97 11.15 -2.87
C THR A 67 -15.06 11.36 -3.92
N VAL A 68 -16.09 10.54 -3.81
CA VAL A 68 -17.36 10.60 -4.56
C VAL A 68 -18.42 11.27 -3.64
N PRO A 69 -19.56 11.77 -4.15
CA PRO A 69 -20.65 12.30 -3.33
C PRO A 69 -21.01 11.48 -2.09
N ILE A 70 -21.18 12.20 -0.98
CA ILE A 70 -21.77 11.67 0.25
C ILE A 70 -23.28 11.79 0.12
N GLU A 71 -23.97 10.65 0.19
CA GLU A 71 -25.43 10.59 0.17
C GLU A 71 -25.96 10.53 1.61
N LYS A 72 -27.05 11.25 1.87
CA LYS A 72 -27.65 11.34 3.20
C LYS A 72 -29.15 11.13 3.07
N ASP A 73 -29.67 10.18 3.83
CA ASP A 73 -31.12 9.93 3.97
C ASP A 73 -31.48 9.77 5.44
N LYS A 74 -32.19 10.75 6.01
CA LYS A 74 -32.60 10.79 7.42
C LYS A 74 -31.43 10.55 8.37
N LYS A 75 -31.30 9.34 8.92
CA LYS A 75 -30.27 8.89 9.88
C LYS A 75 -29.21 7.97 9.25
N THR A 76 -29.22 7.88 7.92
CA THR A 76 -28.31 7.03 7.15
C THR A 76 -27.39 7.90 6.31
N VAL A 77 -26.10 7.60 6.38
CA VAL A 77 -25.05 8.23 5.56
C VAL A 77 -24.40 7.15 4.71
N THR A 78 -24.27 7.41 3.41
CA THR A 78 -23.58 6.54 2.48
C THR A 78 -22.36 7.27 1.93
N LEU A 79 -21.17 6.75 2.19
CA LEU A 79 -19.92 7.21 1.58
C LEU A 79 -19.56 6.31 0.42
N LYS A 80 -19.42 6.91 -0.75
CA LYS A 80 -18.81 6.27 -1.91
C LYS A 80 -17.35 6.71 -1.98
N LEU A 81 -16.45 5.76 -1.99
CA LEU A 81 -15.01 6.00 -2.05
C LEU A 81 -14.45 5.31 -3.27
N GLN A 82 -13.64 6.03 -4.03
CA GLN A 82 -12.77 5.42 -5.03
C GLN A 82 -11.35 5.49 -4.46
N VAL A 83 -10.73 4.34 -4.28
CA VAL A 83 -9.39 4.22 -3.72
C VAL A 83 -8.45 3.78 -4.83
N SER A 84 -7.28 4.40 -4.95
CA SER A 84 -6.28 4.00 -5.94
C SER A 84 -4.87 4.03 -5.37
N ASP A 85 -4.08 3.04 -5.71
CA ASP A 85 -2.64 2.96 -5.52
C ASP A 85 -1.93 2.69 -6.86
N GLU A 86 -0.63 2.93 -6.97
CA GLU A 86 0.10 2.74 -8.24
C GLU A 86 0.76 1.35 -8.36
N PHE A 87 1.21 0.77 -7.24
CA PHE A 87 2.11 -0.38 -7.27
C PHE A 87 1.61 -1.58 -6.43
N SER A 88 0.77 -1.34 -5.43
CA SER A 88 0.23 -2.39 -4.57
C SER A 88 -1.29 -2.45 -4.64
N ALA A 89 -1.84 -3.67 -4.50
CA ALA A 89 -3.29 -3.81 -4.37
C ALA A 89 -3.77 -3.16 -3.08
N ILE A 90 -5.00 -2.65 -3.08
CA ILE A 90 -5.64 -2.18 -1.85
C ILE A 90 -5.88 -3.39 -0.96
N GLY A 91 -5.46 -3.32 0.31
CA GLY A 91 -5.53 -4.46 1.22
C GLY A 91 -6.64 -4.35 2.26
N LYS A 92 -6.88 -3.15 2.80
CA LYS A 92 -7.82 -2.94 3.91
C LYS A 92 -8.43 -1.55 3.90
N VAL A 93 -9.75 -1.46 4.05
CA VAL A 93 -10.48 -0.22 4.34
C VAL A 93 -11.25 -0.37 5.63
N HIS A 94 -11.12 0.62 6.52
CA HIS A 94 -11.93 0.70 7.72
C HIS A 94 -12.42 2.12 7.96
N TYR A 95 -13.49 2.25 8.72
CA TYR A 95 -14.01 3.55 9.15
C TYR A 95 -14.33 3.55 10.65
N THR A 96 -14.44 4.75 11.21
CA THR A 96 -14.97 5.02 12.55
C THR A 96 -15.78 6.32 12.53
N VAL A 97 -16.73 6.43 13.45
CA VAL A 97 -17.61 7.59 13.61
C VAL A 97 -17.27 8.29 14.93
N ASP A 98 -17.19 9.61 14.90
CA ASP A 98 -16.96 10.49 16.06
C ASP A 98 -15.77 10.09 16.91
N SER A 99 -14.69 9.70 16.23
CA SER A 99 -13.43 9.25 16.86
C SER A 99 -13.60 8.06 17.82
N ASN A 100 -14.60 7.21 17.59
CA ASN A 100 -14.73 5.95 18.32
C ASN A 100 -13.45 5.11 18.13
N ALA A 101 -12.99 4.46 19.19
CA ALA A 101 -11.81 3.60 19.17
C ALA A 101 -12.00 2.35 18.31
N GLU A 102 -13.25 1.92 18.11
CA GLU A 102 -13.59 0.78 17.26
C GLU A 102 -13.55 1.15 15.78
N TRP A 103 -12.76 0.39 15.01
CA TRP A 103 -12.66 0.51 13.56
C TRP A 103 -13.46 -0.61 12.89
N ILE A 104 -14.42 -0.24 12.06
CA ILE A 104 -15.28 -1.18 11.34
C ILE A 104 -14.71 -1.41 9.94
N GLY A 105 -14.57 -2.66 9.52
CA GLY A 105 -14.08 -3.02 8.19
C GLY A 105 -15.12 -2.76 7.10
N ALA A 106 -14.66 -2.26 5.95
CA ALA A 106 -15.43 -2.22 4.72
C ALA A 106 -14.89 -3.27 3.75
N LEU A 107 -15.72 -3.72 2.81
CA LEU A 107 -15.30 -4.56 1.69
C LEU A 107 -15.39 -3.74 0.40
N PRO A 108 -14.55 -4.05 -0.61
CA PRO A 108 -14.74 -3.54 -1.95
C PRO A 108 -16.13 -3.92 -2.46
N ASP A 109 -16.67 -3.13 -3.38
CA ASP A 109 -18.03 -3.34 -3.91
C ASP A 109 -18.16 -4.68 -4.65
N ASP A 110 -17.07 -5.25 -5.14
CA ASP A 110 -17.00 -6.59 -5.75
C ASP A 110 -16.64 -7.71 -4.76
N LEU A 111 -16.39 -7.34 -3.50
CA LEU A 111 -16.08 -8.19 -2.35
C LEU A 111 -14.68 -8.80 -2.33
N VAL A 112 -13.75 -8.35 -3.18
CA VAL A 112 -12.38 -8.91 -3.25
C VAL A 112 -11.34 -7.79 -3.21
N TYR A 113 -10.31 -7.95 -2.38
CA TYR A 113 -9.16 -7.05 -2.34
C TYR A 113 -8.06 -7.59 -3.27
N ASP A 114 -8.12 -7.31 -4.57
CA ASP A 114 -7.15 -7.85 -5.53
C ASP A 114 -6.67 -6.85 -6.59
N THR A 115 -7.14 -5.60 -6.57
CA THR A 115 -6.72 -4.57 -7.52
C THR A 115 -6.09 -3.35 -6.87
N THR A 116 -5.40 -2.55 -7.71
CA THR A 116 -4.84 -1.25 -7.34
C THR A 116 -5.91 -0.16 -7.25
N ASP A 117 -7.09 -0.38 -7.81
CA ASP A 117 -8.17 0.60 -7.92
C ASP A 117 -9.47 -0.04 -7.45
N GLU A 118 -9.90 0.29 -6.24
CA GLU A 118 -11.07 -0.31 -5.60
C GLU A 118 -12.14 0.72 -5.28
N ASP A 119 -13.41 0.35 -5.48
CA ASP A 119 -14.57 1.14 -5.11
C ASP A 119 -15.21 0.58 -3.83
N PHE A 120 -15.64 1.49 -2.94
CA PHE A 120 -16.28 1.13 -1.66
C PHE A 120 -17.56 1.92 -1.45
N THR A 121 -18.61 1.21 -1.07
CA THR A 121 -19.86 1.76 -0.56
C THR A 121 -20.00 1.48 0.94
N ILE A 122 -19.74 2.50 1.76
CA ILE A 122 -19.88 2.41 3.22
C ILE A 122 -21.23 3.00 3.63
N VAL A 123 -22.08 2.18 4.23
CA VAL A 123 -23.38 2.59 4.76
C VAL A 123 -23.31 2.64 6.29
N ILE A 124 -23.61 3.81 6.85
CA ILE A 124 -23.64 4.07 8.28
C ILE A 124 -25.07 4.41 8.66
N GLU A 125 -25.70 3.56 9.44
CA GLU A 125 -27.09 3.69 9.86
C GLU A 125 -27.20 4.22 11.29
N GLU A 126 -28.40 4.63 11.68
CA GLU A 126 -28.76 5.02 13.05
C GLU A 126 -27.95 6.18 13.65
N LEU A 127 -27.42 7.07 12.81
CA LEU A 127 -26.76 8.28 13.30
C LEU A 127 -27.74 9.21 14.02
N GLU A 128 -27.27 9.84 15.10
CA GLU A 128 -28.03 10.86 15.80
C GLU A 128 -28.21 12.11 14.92
N VAL A 129 -29.16 12.98 15.28
CA VAL A 129 -29.33 14.24 14.55
C VAL A 129 -28.22 15.20 14.99
N GLY A 130 -27.42 15.67 14.04
CA GLY A 130 -26.30 16.57 14.31
C GLY A 130 -25.12 16.39 13.37
N GLU A 131 -24.02 17.06 13.72
CA GLU A 131 -22.74 16.95 13.02
C GLU A 131 -21.98 15.72 13.50
N HIS A 132 -21.46 14.95 12.55
CA HIS A 132 -20.65 13.77 12.78
C HIS A 132 -19.37 13.84 11.95
N ILE A 133 -18.31 13.22 12.46
CA ILE A 133 -17.03 13.06 11.77
C ILE A 133 -16.82 11.58 11.48
N ILE A 134 -16.69 11.24 10.21
CA ILE A 134 -16.42 9.88 9.77
C ILE A 134 -14.96 9.83 9.33
N ALA A 135 -14.13 9.11 10.08
CA ALA A 135 -12.73 8.89 9.72
C ALA A 135 -12.60 7.56 8.98
N VAL A 136 -11.92 7.57 7.85
CA VAL A 136 -11.60 6.40 7.04
C VAL A 136 -10.09 6.20 7.05
N ARG A 137 -9.66 4.95 7.22
CA ARG A 137 -8.27 4.53 6.99
C ARG A 137 -8.24 3.50 5.87
N VAL A 138 -7.24 3.62 5.01
CA VAL A 138 -7.02 2.73 3.88
C VAL A 138 -5.57 2.29 3.89
N SER A 139 -5.33 1.00 3.76
CA SER A 139 -4.00 0.42 3.63
C SER A 139 -3.90 -0.43 2.35
N ASP A 140 -2.77 -0.39 1.68
CA ASP A 140 -2.41 -1.35 0.64
C ASP A 140 -1.96 -2.70 1.25
N ASP A 141 -1.66 -3.68 0.40
CA ASP A 141 -1.20 -5.01 0.81
C ASP A 141 0.22 -5.01 1.41
N VAL A 142 1.02 -3.98 1.15
CA VAL A 142 2.39 -3.82 1.69
C VAL A 142 2.45 -2.99 2.98
N GLY A 143 1.31 -2.45 3.43
CA GLY A 143 1.11 -1.77 4.70
C GLY A 143 1.21 -0.24 4.69
N ASN A 144 1.39 0.42 3.54
CA ASN A 144 1.31 1.88 3.49
C ASN A 144 -0.13 2.32 3.74
N THR A 145 -0.34 3.36 4.54
CA THR A 145 -1.67 3.71 5.07
C THR A 145 -1.98 5.20 4.97
N THR A 146 -3.18 5.52 4.48
CA THR A 146 -3.75 6.87 4.41
C THR A 146 -4.95 7.01 5.36
N TYR A 147 -5.11 8.19 5.95
CA TYR A 147 -6.26 8.56 6.78
C TYR A 147 -6.98 9.77 6.17
N LYS A 148 -8.31 9.77 6.18
CA LYS A 148 -9.14 10.88 5.70
C LYS A 148 -10.41 11.01 6.52
N THR A 149 -10.85 12.24 6.76
CA THR A 149 -12.08 12.52 7.50
C THR A 149 -13.15 13.13 6.58
N PHE A 150 -14.40 12.84 6.91
CA PHE A 150 -15.58 13.36 6.24
C PHE A 150 -16.52 13.95 7.30
N GLU A 151 -16.86 15.21 7.13
CA GLU A 151 -17.84 15.88 7.98
C GLU A 151 -19.23 15.70 7.36
N VAL A 152 -20.18 15.22 8.16
CA VAL A 152 -21.57 15.02 7.73
C VAL A 152 -22.52 15.63 8.75
N ASN A 153 -23.55 16.30 8.28
CA ASN A 153 -24.64 16.79 9.13
C ASN A 153 -25.92 16.02 8.80
N VAL A 154 -26.40 15.29 9.79
CA VAL A 154 -27.59 14.44 9.78
C VAL A 154 -28.76 15.26 10.27
N THR A 155 -29.73 15.52 9.39
CA THR A 155 -30.90 16.33 9.72
C THR A 155 -32.06 15.44 10.14
N GLY A 156 -32.74 15.80 11.23
CA GLY A 156 -34.02 15.19 11.59
C GLY A 156 -35.04 15.38 10.47
N SER A 157 -35.81 14.32 10.20
CA SER A 157 -36.96 14.34 9.31
C SER A 157 -38.10 15.21 9.82
#